data_AF-A0A8D8RKV6-F1
#
_entry.id   AF-A0A8D8RKV6-F1
#
_cell.length_a   1.000
_cell.length_b   1.000
_cell.length_c   1.000
_cell.angle_alpha   90.00
_cell.angle_beta   90.00
_cell.angle_gamma   90.00
#
_symmetry.space_group_name_H-M   'P 1'
#
loop_
_entity.id
_entity.type
_entity.pdbx_description
1 polymer ?
#
loop_
_entity_poly.entity_id
_entity_poly.type
_entity_poly.pdbx_seq_one_letter_code
_entity_poly.pdbx_strand_id
1 'polypeptide(L)'
;EPKDDVESGEDAKEAQSRELAVLTLKKQQGFEYVNGIYDAAKNLQVKANVLLLERRVLSLDHVYSEFVKTAERCNLLELALDPTAKISFQDITSIDEMYGYIRFKYETWKTDQLKSSAGNQTPTHSATTGNMDTSVKLQPLELPSFNGNLGAVQCC
;
A
#
# COMPACT_ATOMS: atom_id res chain seq x y z
N GLU A 1 -2.02 22.34 56.50
CA GLU A 1 -1.62 22.66 55.11
C GLU A 1 -1.37 21.34 54.39
N PRO A 2 -2.06 21.03 53.28
CA PRO A 2 -1.62 19.96 52.40
C PRO A 2 -0.67 20.54 51.35
N LYS A 3 0.55 20.01 51.26
CA LYS A 3 1.57 20.36 50.25
C LYS A 3 1.87 19.21 49.29
N ASP A 4 1.03 18.16 49.27
CA ASP A 4 1.40 16.89 48.63
C ASP A 4 0.72 16.64 47.26
N ASP A 5 -0.10 17.56 46.75
CA ASP A 5 -0.83 17.36 45.49
C ASP A 5 -0.15 17.97 44.25
N VAL A 6 0.93 18.75 44.41
CA VAL A 6 1.58 19.49 43.30
C VAL A 6 2.65 18.64 42.60
N GLU A 7 3.38 17.80 43.33
CA GLU A 7 4.53 17.02 42.82
C GLU A 7 4.09 15.93 41.82
N SER A 8 2.93 15.29 42.06
CA SER A 8 2.38 14.26 41.17
C SER A 8 1.91 14.80 39.81
N GLY A 9 1.62 16.10 39.70
CA GLY A 9 1.12 16.73 38.47
C GLY A 9 2.24 17.14 37.51
N GLU A 10 3.41 17.52 38.04
CA GLU A 10 4.58 17.88 37.22
C GLU A 10 5.23 16.63 36.60
N ASP A 11 5.37 15.55 37.37
CA ASP A 11 5.91 14.28 36.89
C ASP A 11 5.07 13.68 35.73
N ALA A 12 3.74 13.80 35.82
CA ALA A 12 2.83 13.33 34.78
C ALA A 12 2.96 14.14 33.47
N LYS A 13 3.10 15.47 33.58
CA LYS A 13 3.31 16.36 32.42
C LYS A 13 4.68 16.13 31.79
N GLU A 14 5.71 15.89 32.60
CA GLU A 14 7.04 15.58 32.09
C GLU A 14 7.04 14.23 31.34
N ALA A 15 6.39 13.21 31.90
CA ALA A 15 6.24 11.90 31.25
C ALA A 15 5.50 12.02 29.90
N GLN A 16 4.40 12.78 29.85
CA GLN A 16 3.64 13.04 28.62
C GLN A 16 4.48 13.82 27.58
N SER A 17 5.28 14.79 28.03
CA SER A 17 6.17 15.56 27.15
C SER A 17 7.26 14.68 26.52
N ARG A 18 7.86 13.77 27.32
CA ARG A 18 8.84 12.79 26.83
C ARG A 18 8.19 11.81 25.86
N GLU A 19 6.99 11.33 26.17
CA GLU A 19 6.24 10.44 25.27
C GLU A 19 5.95 11.12 23.92
N LEU A 20 5.50 12.38 23.94
CA LEU A 20 5.26 13.15 22.74
C LEU A 20 6.52 13.29 21.87
N ALA A 21 7.69 13.54 22.49
CA ALA A 21 8.96 13.60 21.77
C ALA A 21 9.29 12.27 21.07
N VAL A 22 9.11 11.13 21.75
CA VAL A 22 9.34 9.80 21.18
C VAL A 22 8.38 9.51 20.03
N LEU A 23 7.09 9.82 20.20
CA LEU A 23 6.08 9.58 19.16
C LEU A 23 6.30 10.48 17.95
N THR A 24 6.77 11.71 18.15
CA THR A 24 7.13 12.63 17.06
C THR A 24 8.28 12.07 16.23
N LEU A 25 9.31 11.52 16.88
CA LEU A 25 10.40 10.83 16.19
C LEU A 25 9.92 9.57 15.45
N LYS A 26 9.05 8.76 16.07
CA LYS A 26 8.45 7.58 15.43
C LYS A 26 7.63 7.97 14.19
N LYS A 27 6.84 9.06 14.28
CA LYS A 27 6.09 9.63 13.17
C LYS A 27 7.03 10.02 12.03
N GLN A 28 8.09 10.77 12.32
CA GLN A 28 9.08 11.17 11.32
C GLN A 28 9.74 9.97 10.61
N GLN A 29 10.14 8.94 11.37
CA GLN A 29 10.70 7.71 10.80
C GLN A 29 9.70 6.99 9.88
N GLY A 30 8.43 6.92 10.29
CA GLY A 30 7.37 6.34 9.46
C GLY A 30 7.18 7.10 8.14
N PHE A 31 7.19 8.43 8.20
CA PHE A 31 7.11 9.29 7.01
C PHE A 31 8.28 9.05 6.07
N GLU A 32 9.52 9.08 6.57
CA GLU A 32 10.73 8.85 5.78
C GLU A 32 10.75 7.47 5.13
N TYR A 33 10.27 6.44 5.86
CA TYR A 33 10.15 5.10 5.32
C TYR A 33 9.19 5.03 4.14
N VAL A 34 7.99 5.62 4.27
CA VAL A 34 7.00 5.66 3.19
C VAL A 34 7.50 6.51 2.02
N ASN A 35 8.11 7.66 2.29
CA ASN A 35 8.68 8.52 1.25
C ASN A 35 9.78 7.78 0.45
N GLY A 36 10.63 6.99 1.11
CA GLY A 36 11.64 6.17 0.41
C GLY A 36 11.04 5.11 -0.51
N ILE A 37 9.87 4.55 -0.16
CA ILE A 37 9.13 3.63 -1.05
C ILE A 37 8.49 4.40 -2.21
N TYR A 38 7.93 5.57 -1.91
CA TYR A 38 7.34 6.46 -2.91
C TYR A 38 8.36 6.89 -3.97
N ASP A 39 9.59 7.23 -3.57
CA ASP A 39 10.68 7.56 -4.49
C ASP A 39 11.08 6.38 -5.38
N ALA A 40 11.07 5.15 -4.83
CA ALA A 40 11.28 3.93 -5.60
C ALA A 40 10.14 3.68 -6.60
N ALA A 41 8.88 3.92 -6.19
CA ALA A 41 7.70 3.79 -7.05
C ALA A 41 7.69 4.81 -8.21
N LYS A 42 8.19 6.03 -7.98
CA LYS A 42 8.37 7.04 -9.04
C LYS A 42 9.38 6.59 -10.11
N ASN A 43 10.43 5.88 -9.69
CA ASN A 43 11.56 5.50 -10.52
C ASN A 43 11.59 4.00 -10.85
N LEU A 44 10.41 3.45 -11.16
CA LEU A 44 10.16 2.02 -11.41
C LEU A 44 10.93 1.42 -12.60
N GLN A 45 11.49 2.23 -13.50
CA GLN A 45 12.30 1.73 -14.61
C GLN A 45 13.67 1.18 -14.16
N VAL A 46 14.11 1.54 -12.95
CA VAL A 46 15.37 1.07 -12.39
C VAL A 46 15.15 -0.29 -11.71
N LYS A 47 15.82 -1.34 -12.20
CA LYS A 47 15.68 -2.72 -11.68
C LYS A 47 15.85 -2.83 -10.16
N ALA A 48 16.78 -2.08 -9.57
CA ALA A 48 16.97 -2.04 -8.12
C ALA A 48 15.74 -1.49 -7.37
N ASN A 49 15.08 -0.47 -7.92
CA ASN A 49 13.88 0.13 -7.33
C ASN A 49 12.67 -0.80 -7.42
N VAL A 50 12.57 -1.60 -8.50
CA VAL A 50 11.53 -2.62 -8.64
C VAL A 50 11.61 -3.65 -7.51
N LEU A 51 12.80 -4.22 -7.28
CA LEU A 51 13.01 -5.20 -6.21
C LEU A 51 12.78 -4.59 -4.82
N LEU A 52 13.18 -3.34 -4.62
CA LEU A 52 12.93 -2.62 -3.37
C LEU A 52 11.43 -2.41 -3.14
N LEU A 53 10.70 -1.98 -4.17
CA LEU A 53 9.26 -1.75 -4.11
C LEU A 53 8.52 -3.04 -3.76
N GLU A 54 8.82 -4.14 -4.47
CA GLU A 54 8.20 -5.44 -4.24
C GLU A 54 8.40 -5.93 -2.81
N ARG A 55 9.62 -5.79 -2.27
CA ARG A 55 9.92 -6.20 -0.89
C ARG A 55 9.21 -5.33 0.16
N ARG A 56 9.10 -4.02 -0.07
CA ARG A 56 8.63 -3.06 0.95
C ARG A 56 7.12 -2.82 0.94
N VAL A 57 6.45 -3.04 -0.19
CA VAL A 57 4.99 -2.90 -0.29
C VAL A 57 4.25 -3.86 0.65
N LEU A 58 4.82 -5.03 0.94
CA LEU A 58 4.22 -6.01 1.87
C LEU A 58 4.04 -5.45 3.30
N SER A 59 4.95 -4.58 3.76
CA SER A 59 4.88 -3.94 5.06
C SER A 59 4.17 -2.59 5.05
N LEU A 60 3.83 -2.05 3.87
CA LEU A 60 3.32 -0.69 3.73
C LEU A 60 1.99 -0.48 4.47
N ASP A 61 1.08 -1.44 4.40
CA ASP A 61 -0.23 -1.35 5.07
C ASP A 61 -0.08 -1.24 6.60
N HIS A 62 0.86 -1.98 7.17
CA HIS A 62 1.17 -1.93 8.60
C HIS A 62 1.79 -0.57 8.98
N VAL A 63 2.78 -0.10 8.21
CA VAL A 63 3.46 1.17 8.49
C VAL A 63 2.49 2.35 8.37
N TYR A 64 1.63 2.35 7.36
CA TYR A 64 0.59 3.39 7.21
C TYR A 64 -0.36 3.40 8.40
N SER A 65 -0.89 2.25 8.83
CA SER A 65 -1.78 2.18 9.99
C SER A 65 -1.10 2.65 11.28
N GLU A 66 0.15 2.24 11.51
CA GLU A 66 0.93 2.69 12.67
C GLU A 66 1.21 4.18 12.63
N PHE A 67 1.47 4.75 11.45
CA PHE A 67 1.69 6.18 11.30
C PHE A 67 0.43 6.99 11.66
N VAL A 68 -0.74 6.61 11.13
CA VAL A 68 -2.01 7.30 11.41
C VAL A 68 -2.29 7.30 12.91
N LYS A 69 -2.19 6.13 13.56
CA LYS A 69 -2.37 6.02 15.03
C LYS A 69 -1.36 6.87 15.82
N THR A 70 -0.11 6.90 15.37
CA THR A 70 0.94 7.68 16.03
C THR A 70 0.66 9.18 15.89
N ALA A 71 0.25 9.64 14.70
CA ALA A 71 -0.10 11.04 14.44
C ALA A 71 -1.32 11.49 15.26
N GLU A 72 -2.36 10.66 15.34
CA GLU A 72 -3.52 10.91 16.21
C GLU A 72 -3.12 11.00 17.68
N ARG A 73 -2.26 10.09 18.17
CA ARG A 73 -1.77 10.13 19.55
C ARG A 73 -0.92 11.35 19.85
N CYS A 74 -0.08 11.80 18.91
CA CYS A 74 0.63 13.08 19.02
C CYS A 74 -0.35 14.24 19.22
N ASN A 75 -1.38 14.35 18.36
CA ASN A 75 -2.38 15.41 18.45
C ASN A 75 -3.12 15.41 19.80
N LEU A 76 -3.46 14.23 20.33
CA LEU A 76 -4.11 14.11 21.64
C LEU A 76 -3.19 14.51 22.79
N LEU A 77 -1.90 14.14 22.75
CA LEU A 77 -0.92 14.50 23.78
C LEU A 77 -0.59 16.00 23.72
N GLU A 78 -0.48 16.58 22.53
CA GLU A 78 -0.29 18.02 22.35
C GLU A 78 -1.43 18.81 22.98
N LEU A 79 -2.68 18.41 22.75
CA LEU A 79 -3.84 19.03 23.39
C LEU A 79 -3.88 18.84 24.92
N ALA A 80 -3.42 17.69 25.42
CA ALA A 80 -3.36 17.43 26.85
C ALA A 80 -2.32 18.30 27.56
N LEU A 81 -1.19 18.57 26.90
CA LEU A 81 -0.11 19.43 27.40
C LEU A 81 -0.43 20.92 27.24
N ASP A 82 -0.98 21.29 26.08
CA ASP A 82 -1.41 22.64 25.74
C ASP A 82 -2.80 22.61 25.09
N PRO A 83 -3.87 22.98 25.83
CA PRO A 83 -5.23 23.03 25.30
C PRO A 83 -5.42 24.03 24.15
N THR A 84 -4.48 24.93 23.92
CA THR A 84 -4.50 25.89 22.81
C THR A 84 -3.77 25.40 21.57
N ALA A 85 -3.11 24.23 21.65
CA ALA A 85 -2.41 23.61 20.54
C ALA A 85 -3.36 23.35 19.36
N LYS A 86 -2.90 23.69 18.16
CA LYS A 86 -3.65 23.47 16.94
C LYS A 86 -3.36 22.06 16.41
N ILE A 87 -4.38 21.20 16.44
CA ILE A 87 -4.33 19.90 15.79
C ILE A 87 -4.06 20.07 14.28
N SER A 88 -3.10 19.32 13.76
CA SER A 88 -2.82 19.23 12.33
C SER A 88 -2.91 17.78 11.83
N PHE A 89 -3.48 17.62 10.64
CA PHE A 89 -3.55 16.33 9.94
C PHE A 89 -2.81 16.37 8.59
N GLN A 90 -2.02 17.42 8.34
CA GLN A 90 -1.30 17.59 7.06
C GLN A 90 -0.36 16.41 6.75
N ASP A 91 0.31 15.89 7.78
CA ASP A 91 1.18 14.72 7.63
C ASP A 91 0.40 13.47 7.22
N ILE A 92 -0.84 13.32 7.72
CA ILE A 92 -1.73 12.21 7.36
C ILE A 92 -2.19 12.36 5.92
N THR A 93 -2.61 13.55 5.49
CA THR A 93 -2.98 13.78 4.09
C THR A 93 -1.82 13.45 3.16
N SER A 94 -0.61 13.89 3.50
CA SER A 94 0.57 13.66 2.68
C SER A 94 0.92 12.16 2.59
N ILE A 95 0.86 11.44 3.71
CA ILE A 95 1.15 10.00 3.71
C ILE A 95 0.08 9.19 2.97
N ASP A 96 -1.18 9.63 2.99
CA ASP A 96 -2.30 9.01 2.29
C ASP A 96 -2.12 9.10 0.78
N GLU A 97 -1.73 10.28 0.27
CA GLU A 97 -1.41 10.48 -1.14
C GLU A 97 -0.23 9.59 -1.59
N MET A 98 0.84 9.54 -0.79
CA MET A 98 1.99 8.68 -1.08
C MET A 98 1.60 7.19 -1.07
N TYR A 99 0.84 6.76 -0.06
CA TYR A 99 0.34 5.40 0.06
C TYR A 99 -0.48 4.99 -1.16
N GLY A 100 -1.46 5.81 -1.55
CA GLY A 100 -2.32 5.56 -2.71
C GLY A 100 -1.51 5.45 -4.00
N TYR A 101 -0.55 6.36 -4.20
CA TYR A 101 0.32 6.32 -5.37
C TYR A 101 1.19 5.06 -5.44
N ILE A 102 1.80 4.67 -4.32
CA ILE A 102 2.63 3.46 -4.24
C ILE A 102 1.82 2.23 -4.64
N ARG A 103 0.61 2.07 -4.08
CA ARG A 103 -0.27 0.93 -4.38
C ARG A 103 -0.68 0.91 -5.84
N PHE A 104 -1.10 2.06 -6.38
CA PHE A 104 -1.47 2.17 -7.79
C PHE A 104 -0.32 1.75 -8.72
N LYS A 105 0.90 2.23 -8.45
CA LYS A 105 2.09 1.90 -9.23
C LYS A 105 2.45 0.42 -9.14
N TYR A 106 2.41 -0.15 -7.95
CA TYR A 106 2.73 -1.56 -7.72
C TYR A 106 1.73 -2.50 -8.44
N GLU A 107 0.43 -2.24 -8.33
CA GLU A 107 -0.60 -3.07 -8.99
C GLU A 107 -0.54 -2.96 -10.52
N THR A 108 -0.26 -1.77 -11.05
CA THR A 108 -0.05 -1.57 -12.50
C THR A 108 1.14 -2.41 -12.98
N TRP A 109 2.28 -2.30 -12.30
CA TRP A 109 3.48 -3.07 -12.63
C TRP A 109 3.24 -4.58 -12.58
N LYS A 110 2.58 -5.07 -11.51
CA LYS A 110 2.25 -6.48 -11.33
C LYS A 110 1.34 -7.01 -12.45
N THR A 111 0.37 -6.20 -12.87
CA THR A 111 -0.53 -6.54 -13.99
C THR A 111 0.23 -6.64 -15.31
N ASP A 112 1.17 -5.72 -15.57
CA ASP A 112 1.98 -5.75 -16.79
C ASP A 112 2.91 -6.98 -16.83
N GLN A 113 3.50 -7.37 -15.69
CA GLN A 113 4.31 -8.60 -15.59
C GLN A 113 3.52 -9.87 -15.95
N LEU A 114 2.26 -9.95 -15.50
CA LEU A 114 1.38 -11.07 -15.82
C LEU A 114 1.03 -11.13 -17.32
N LYS A 115 0.82 -9.97 -17.96
CA LYS A 115 0.58 -9.89 -19.41
C LYS A 115 1.81 -10.27 -20.22
N SER A 116 3.00 -9.84 -19.81
CA SER A 116 4.26 -10.19 -20.49
C SER A 116 4.63 -11.67 -20.34
N SER A 117 4.19 -12.32 -19.26
CA SER A 117 4.42 -13.75 -19.02
C SER A 117 3.44 -14.65 -19.79
N ALA A 118 2.33 -14.11 -20.29
CA ALA A 118 1.33 -14.81 -21.11
C ALA A 118 1.70 -14.82 -22.62
N GLY A 119 2.97 -15.07 -22.94
CA GLY A 119 3.55 -14.88 -24.28
C GLY A 119 2.80 -15.56 -25.44
N ASN A 120 2.82 -14.86 -26.58
CA ASN A 120 2.75 -15.38 -27.96
C ASN A 120 1.72 -16.48 -28.26
N GLN A 121 0.51 -16.07 -28.67
CA GLN A 121 -0.23 -16.82 -29.68
C GLN A 121 -0.07 -16.11 -31.02
N THR A 122 0.57 -16.80 -31.95
CA THR A 122 0.74 -16.45 -33.37
C THR A 122 -0.62 -16.19 -34.02
N PRO A 123 -0.84 -15.07 -34.73
CA PRO A 123 -2.04 -14.90 -35.53
C PRO A 123 -1.88 -15.73 -36.81
N THR A 124 -2.53 -16.90 -36.86
CA THR A 124 -2.69 -17.66 -38.10
C THR A 124 -3.64 -16.91 -39.02
N HIS A 125 -3.16 -16.61 -40.23
CA HIS A 125 -3.82 -15.84 -41.28
C HIS A 125 -5.30 -16.17 -41.52
N SER A 126 -6.09 -15.14 -41.83
CA SER A 126 -6.90 -15.15 -43.06
C SER A 126 -7.14 -13.73 -43.55
N ALA A 127 -6.68 -13.49 -44.77
CA ALA A 127 -7.00 -12.30 -45.54
C ALA A 127 -8.49 -12.31 -45.91
N THR A 128 -9.22 -11.23 -45.63
CA THR A 128 -10.29 -10.77 -46.52
C THR A 128 -10.52 -9.27 -46.30
N THR A 129 -10.40 -8.54 -47.40
CA THR A 129 -10.78 -7.14 -47.62
C THR A 129 -12.24 -6.89 -47.22
N GLY A 130 -12.53 -5.74 -46.58
CA GLY A 130 -13.90 -5.19 -46.59
C GLY A 130 -14.31 -4.43 -45.34
N ASN A 131 -14.27 -3.10 -45.47
CA ASN A 131 -15.30 -2.12 -45.07
C ASN A 131 -15.92 -2.14 -43.66
N MET A 132 -16.00 -0.94 -43.07
CA MET A 132 -16.66 -0.62 -41.80
C MET A 132 -18.09 -1.17 -41.71
N ASP A 133 -18.41 -1.88 -40.61
CA ASP A 133 -19.65 -1.64 -39.86
C ASP A 133 -19.61 -2.29 -38.46
N THR A 134 -20.16 -1.56 -37.51
CA THR A 134 -20.26 -1.87 -36.08
C THR A 134 -21.30 -2.97 -35.81
N SER A 135 -20.86 -4.20 -35.52
CA SER A 135 -21.67 -5.21 -34.82
C SER A 135 -20.77 -6.24 -34.15
N VAL A 136 -20.68 -6.20 -32.81
CA VAL A 136 -19.97 -7.23 -32.05
C VAL A 136 -20.87 -8.46 -31.94
N LYS A 137 -20.75 -9.36 -32.91
CA LYS A 137 -21.38 -10.69 -32.85
C LYS A 137 -20.53 -11.56 -31.93
N LEU A 138 -20.97 -11.72 -30.67
CA LEU A 138 -20.31 -12.60 -29.70
C LEU A 138 -20.36 -14.04 -30.20
N GLN A 139 -19.20 -14.67 -30.37
CA GLN A 139 -19.10 -16.08 -30.72
C GLN A 139 -19.57 -16.95 -29.55
N PRO A 140 -20.28 -18.07 -29.79
CA PRO A 140 -20.65 -19.00 -28.73
C PRO A 140 -19.41 -19.55 -28.04
N LEU A 141 -19.37 -19.50 -26.70
CA LEU A 141 -18.32 -20.16 -25.91
C LEU A 141 -18.49 -21.68 -26.05
N GLU A 142 -17.54 -22.33 -26.72
CA GLU A 142 -17.43 -23.79 -26.63
C GLU A 142 -16.73 -24.15 -25.32
N LEU A 143 -17.45 -24.89 -24.46
CA LEU A 143 -16.90 -25.45 -23.24
C LEU A 143 -15.97 -26.63 -23.60
N PRO A 144 -14.83 -26.81 -22.93
CA PRO A 144 -13.95 -27.94 -23.18
C PRO A 144 -14.66 -29.26 -22.83
N SER A 145 -14.74 -30.16 -23.80
CA SER A 145 -15.22 -31.53 -23.60
C SER A 145 -14.19 -32.30 -22.76
N PHE A 146 -14.59 -32.67 -21.54
CA PHE A 146 -13.80 -33.55 -20.69
C PHE A 146 -13.93 -34.99 -21.19
N ASN A 147 -13.03 -35.41 -22.08
CA ASN A 147 -12.80 -36.84 -22.31
C ASN A 147 -12.01 -37.40 -21.12
N GLY A 148 -12.72 -37.73 -20.05
CA GLY A 148 -12.17 -38.44 -18.91
C GLY A 148 -11.78 -39.86 -19.33
N ASN A 149 -10.48 -40.08 -19.61
CA ASN A 149 -9.93 -41.41 -19.59
C ASN A 149 -9.66 -41.77 -18.12
N LEU A 150 -10.65 -42.36 -17.45
CA LEU A 150 -10.46 -42.99 -16.15
C LEU A 150 -9.56 -44.20 -16.37
N GLY A 151 -8.26 -44.02 -16.16
CA GLY A 151 -7.29 -45.10 -16.13
C GLY A 151 -7.78 -46.19 -15.19
N ALA A 152 -7.95 -47.40 -15.72
CA ALA A 152 -8.30 -48.58 -14.96
C ALA A 152 -7.26 -48.80 -13.85
N VAL A 153 -7.70 -48.70 -12.60
CA VAL A 153 -6.94 -49.18 -11.45
C VAL A 153 -7.14 -50.70 -11.41
N GLN A 154 -6.13 -51.43 -11.84
CA GLN A 154 -6.04 -52.88 -11.62
C GLN A 154 -5.19 -53.10 -10.37
N CYS A 155 -5.83 -53.47 -9.26
CA CYS A 155 -5.18 -54.03 -8.08
C CYS A 155 -5.89 -55.33 -7.70
N CYS A 156 -5.09 -56.42 -7.71
CA CYS A 156 -5.31 -57.76 -7.18
C CYS A 156 -6.43 -58.60 -7.81
#